data_AF-A0A7S3U270-F1
#
_entry.id   AF-A0A7S3U270-F1
#
_cell.length_a   1.000
_cell.length_b   1.000
_cell.length_c   1.000
_cell.angle_alpha   90.00
_cell.angle_beta   90.00
_cell.angle_gamma   90.00
#
_symmetry.space_group_name_H-M   'P 1'
#
loop_
_entity.id
_entity.type
_entity.pdbx_description
1 polymer ?
#
loop_
_entity_poly.entity_id
_entity_poly.type
_entity_poly.pdbx_seq_one_letter_code
_entity_poly.pdbx_strand_id
1 'polypeptide(L)'
;LFALSALWNLVADVANKEAMWCDEGGVRAAVIQAALLATPEEVPARECALALLWNMAVLPANAAPMWQDAQVRDAVTQAAALTEAVCTNVQTYALAVLENLAADSANRPS
;
A
#
# COMPACT_ATOMS: atom_id res chain seq x y z
N LEU A 1 0.11 -6.45 -14.64
CA LEU A 1 1.32 -6.74 -13.86
C LEU A 1 2.56 -5.93 -14.28
N PHE A 2 2.94 -5.89 -15.57
CA PHE A 2 4.21 -5.27 -16.00
C PHE A 2 4.45 -3.83 -15.50
N ALA A 3 3.41 -2.98 -15.44
CA ALA A 3 3.52 -1.63 -14.89
C ALA A 3 3.77 -1.62 -13.37
N LEU A 4 3.05 -2.43 -12.60
CA LEU A 4 3.23 -2.51 -11.13
C LEU A 4 4.60 -3.10 -10.75
N SER A 5 5.09 -4.10 -11.50
CA SER A 5 6.44 -4.63 -11.31
C SER A 5 7.55 -3.62 -11.66
N ALA A 6 7.33 -2.74 -12.63
CA ALA A 6 8.27 -1.65 -12.92
C ALA A 6 8.29 -0.61 -11.79
N LEU A 7 7.11 -0.28 -11.22
CA LEU A 7 6.99 0.61 -10.07
C LEU A 7 7.72 0.05 -8.84
N TRP A 8 7.77 -1.27 -8.66
CA TRP A 8 8.53 -1.90 -7.57
C TRP A 8 10.01 -1.55 -7.59
N ASN A 9 10.64 -1.55 -8.78
CA ASN A 9 12.05 -1.19 -8.90
C ASN A 9 12.28 0.31 -8.67
N LEU A 10 11.30 1.15 -9.03
CA LEU A 10 11.40 2.60 -8.84
C LEU A 10 11.24 3.01 -7.37
N VAL A 11 10.38 2.32 -6.61
CA VAL A 11 10.12 2.60 -5.20
C VAL A 11 11.34 2.30 -4.30
N ALA A 12 12.40 1.66 -4.81
CA ALA A 12 13.63 1.41 -4.06
C ALA A 12 14.40 2.71 -3.70
N ASP A 13 14.23 3.77 -4.48
CA ASP A 13 14.80 5.08 -4.19
C ASP A 13 13.86 5.89 -3.28
N VAL A 14 14.40 6.44 -2.19
CA VAL A 14 13.66 7.27 -1.23
C VAL A 14 12.96 8.45 -1.92
N ALA A 15 13.61 9.11 -2.88
CA ALA A 15 13.03 10.25 -3.59
C ALA A 15 11.80 9.84 -4.42
N ASN A 16 11.81 8.62 -4.97
CA ASN A 16 10.69 8.11 -5.75
C ASN A 16 9.50 7.73 -4.88
N LYS A 17 9.72 7.26 -3.65
CA LYS A 17 8.63 6.90 -2.71
C LYS A 17 7.73 8.08 -2.38
N GLU A 18 8.31 9.23 -2.06
CA GLU A 18 7.56 10.44 -1.76
C GLU A 18 6.89 10.99 -3.03
N ALA A 19 7.63 11.08 -4.14
CA ALA A 19 7.10 11.55 -5.41
C ALA A 19 5.91 10.70 -5.91
N MET A 20 5.99 9.38 -5.79
CA MET A 20 4.90 8.45 -6.17
C MET A 20 3.65 8.64 -5.32
N TRP A 21 3.81 8.96 -4.03
CA TRP A 21 2.67 9.26 -3.15
C TRP A 21 2.06 10.64 -3.45
N CYS A 22 2.89 11.63 -3.78
CA CYS A 22 2.44 12.98 -4.16
C CYS A 22 1.76 13.04 -5.54
N ASP A 23 1.93 12.03 -6.40
CA ASP A 23 1.26 11.94 -7.70
C ASP A 23 -0.19 11.43 -7.56
N GLU A 24 -1.07 12.29 -7.02
CA GLU A 24 -2.44 11.95 -6.63
C GLU A 24 -3.27 11.34 -7.77
N GLY A 25 -3.16 11.87 -8.98
CA GLY A 25 -3.92 11.43 -10.14
C GLY A 25 -3.27 10.30 -10.95
N GLY A 26 -2.00 10.01 -10.69
CA GLY A 26 -1.22 9.01 -11.41
C GLY A 26 -0.94 7.79 -10.54
N VAL A 27 0.30 7.68 -10.09
CA VAL A 27 0.78 6.48 -9.38
C VAL A 27 -0.01 6.19 -8.11
N ARG A 28 -0.30 7.20 -7.28
CA ARG A 28 -1.05 7.00 -6.03
C ARG A 28 -2.44 6.43 -6.32
N ALA A 29 -3.22 7.06 -7.21
CA ALA A 29 -4.54 6.57 -7.57
C ALA A 29 -4.48 5.14 -8.12
N ALA A 30 -3.56 4.86 -9.05
CA ALA A 30 -3.44 3.52 -9.64
C ALA A 30 -3.10 2.44 -8.60
N VAL A 31 -2.21 2.74 -7.65
CA VAL A 31 -1.84 1.81 -6.57
C VAL A 31 -3.01 1.59 -5.61
N ILE A 32 -3.72 2.64 -5.19
CA ILE A 32 -4.89 2.52 -4.30
C ILE A 32 -5.99 1.69 -4.97
N GLN A 33 -6.31 1.97 -6.24
CA GLN A 33 -7.31 1.21 -6.98
C GLN A 33 -6.93 -0.27 -7.12
N ALA A 34 -5.66 -0.57 -7.40
CA ALA A 34 -5.18 -1.94 -7.48
C ALA A 34 -5.22 -2.66 -6.11
N ALA A 35 -4.98 -1.95 -4.99
CA ALA A 35 -5.05 -2.53 -3.64
C ALA A 35 -6.50 -2.84 -3.19
N LEU A 36 -7.49 -2.17 -3.78
CA LEU A 36 -8.92 -2.38 -3.54
C LEU A 36 -9.52 -3.54 -4.35
N LEU A 37 -8.78 -4.10 -5.30
CA LEU A 37 -9.23 -5.26 -6.08
C LEU A 37 -9.53 -6.46 -5.16
N ALA A 38 -10.51 -7.28 -5.53
CA ALA A 38 -11.06 -8.29 -4.63
C ALA A 38 -11.32 -9.64 -5.29
N THR A 39 -11.26 -9.76 -6.62
CA THR A 39 -11.50 -11.06 -7.26
C THR A 39 -10.26 -11.95 -7.20
N PRO A 40 -10.41 -13.29 -7.21
CA PRO A 40 -9.28 -14.21 -7.19
C PRO A 40 -8.27 -14.00 -8.33
N GLU A 41 -8.74 -13.60 -9.52
CA GLU A 41 -7.90 -13.32 -10.69
C GLU A 41 -7.02 -12.07 -10.50
N GLU A 42 -7.41 -11.19 -9.59
CA GLU A 42 -6.76 -9.90 -9.32
C GLU A 42 -5.75 -9.97 -8.17
N VAL A 43 -5.67 -11.10 -7.46
CA VAL A 43 -4.77 -11.31 -6.32
C VAL A 43 -3.33 -10.85 -6.61
N PRO A 44 -2.71 -11.17 -7.76
CA PRO A 44 -1.34 -10.73 -8.02
C PRO A 44 -1.19 -9.20 -8.19
N ALA A 45 -2.21 -8.53 -8.73
CA ALA A 45 -2.19 -7.07 -8.86
C ALA A 45 -2.38 -6.41 -7.51
N ARG A 46 -3.30 -6.93 -6.69
CA ARG A 46 -3.56 -6.48 -5.32
C ARG A 46 -2.34 -6.66 -4.43
N GLU A 47 -1.69 -7.83 -4.50
CA GLU A 47 -0.47 -8.15 -3.77
C GLU A 47 0.63 -7.13 -4.08
N CYS A 48 0.88 -6.86 -5.37
CA CYS A 48 1.90 -5.92 -5.79
C CYS A 48 1.58 -4.49 -5.34
N ALA A 49 0.32 -4.08 -5.40
CA ALA A 49 -0.12 -2.76 -4.93
C ALA A 49 0.08 -2.58 -3.41
N LEU A 50 -0.28 -3.58 -2.61
CA LEU A 50 -0.04 -3.56 -1.16
C LEU A 50 1.44 -3.55 -0.82
N ALA A 51 2.26 -4.27 -1.58
CA ALA A 51 3.71 -4.24 -1.42
C ALA A 51 4.28 -2.83 -1.72
N LEU A 52 3.77 -2.14 -2.75
CA LEU A 52 4.13 -0.74 -3.03
C LEU A 52 3.71 0.20 -1.91
N LEU A 53 2.47 0.07 -1.41
CA LEU A 53 1.99 0.84 -0.26
C LEU A 53 2.88 0.61 0.96
N TRP A 54 3.29 -0.63 1.22
CA TRP A 54 4.18 -0.95 2.33
C TRP A 54 5.53 -0.23 2.18
N ASN A 55 6.12 -0.27 1.00
CA ASN A 55 7.42 0.35 0.73
C ASN A 55 7.37 1.88 0.84
N MET A 56 6.26 2.51 0.41
CA MET A 56 6.03 3.95 0.52
C MET A 56 5.75 4.38 1.96
N ALA A 57 5.03 3.57 2.74
CA ALA A 57 4.65 3.87 4.13
C ALA A 57 5.83 3.90 5.10
N VAL A 58 7.01 3.38 4.72
CA VAL A 58 8.24 3.48 5.53
C VAL A 58 8.64 4.94 5.78
N LEU A 59 8.28 5.87 4.89
CA LEU A 59 8.60 7.28 5.03
C LEU A 59 7.54 7.99 5.89
N PRO A 60 7.91 8.68 6.98
CA PRO A 60 6.96 9.46 7.78
C PRO A 60 6.16 10.49 6.96
N ALA A 61 6.80 11.10 5.96
CA ALA A 61 6.16 12.03 5.03
C ALA A 61 4.96 11.42 4.27
N ASN A 62 4.98 10.10 4.06
CA ASN A 62 3.89 9.37 3.43
C ASN A 62 2.96 8.74 4.48
N ALA A 63 3.50 8.22 5.59
CA ALA A 63 2.74 7.45 6.57
C ALA A 63 1.55 8.24 7.18
N ALA A 64 1.77 9.50 7.57
CA ALA A 64 0.70 10.34 8.11
C ALA A 64 -0.43 10.59 7.08
N PRO A 65 -0.17 11.12 5.87
CA PRO A 65 -1.23 11.31 4.87
C PRO A 65 -1.86 9.99 4.38
N MET A 66 -1.10 8.90 4.29
CA MET A 66 -1.64 7.57 3.97
C MET A 66 -2.66 7.10 5.01
N TRP A 67 -2.41 7.35 6.29
CA TRP A 67 -3.37 7.02 7.34
C TRP A 67 -4.64 7.87 7.27
N GLN A 68 -4.54 9.13 6.85
CA GLN A 68 -5.70 10.01 6.66
C GLN A 68 -6.55 9.62 5.45
N ASP A 69 -5.96 8.95 4.45
CA ASP A 69 -6.65 8.46 3.26
C ASP A 69 -7.58 7.27 3.59
N ALA A 70 -8.89 7.48 3.46
CA ALA A 70 -9.89 6.46 3.75
C ALA A 70 -9.77 5.24 2.82
N GLN A 71 -9.42 5.44 1.55
CA GLN A 71 -9.30 4.33 0.60
C GLN A 71 -8.10 3.45 0.92
N VAL A 72 -6.99 4.04 1.38
CA VAL A 72 -5.85 3.28 1.89
C VAL A 72 -6.27 2.45 3.09
N ARG A 73 -6.94 3.05 4.09
CA ARG A 73 -7.40 2.32 5.29
C ARG A 73 -8.34 1.17 4.93
N ASP A 74 -9.29 1.40 4.03
CA ASP A 74 -10.23 0.37 3.58
C ASP A 74 -9.49 -0.77 2.88
N ALA A 75 -8.57 -0.46 1.96
CA ALA A 75 -7.81 -1.48 1.23
C ALA A 75 -6.97 -2.36 2.16
N VAL A 76 -6.23 -1.76 3.10
CA VAL A 76 -5.31 -2.49 3.99
C VAL A 76 -6.06 -3.28 5.06
N THR A 77 -7.17 -2.75 5.61
CA THR A 77 -7.95 -3.47 6.62
C THR A 77 -8.66 -4.68 6.03
N GLN A 78 -9.24 -4.55 4.83
CA GLN A 78 -9.85 -5.66 4.11
C GLN A 78 -8.83 -6.75 3.75
N ALA A 79 -7.64 -6.35 3.27
CA ALA A 79 -6.58 -7.28 2.91
C ALA A 79 -5.98 -7.99 4.14
N ALA A 80 -5.80 -7.28 5.25
CA ALA A 80 -5.29 -7.85 6.51
C ALA A 80 -6.26 -8.87 7.15
N ALA A 81 -7.56 -8.74 6.88
CA ALA A 81 -8.58 -9.65 7.37
C ALA A 81 -8.69 -10.97 6.59
N LEU A 82 -7.98 -11.12 5.46
CA LEU A 82 -8.03 -12.34 4.65
C LEU A 82 -7.36 -13.51 5.37
N THR A 83 -8.02 -14.66 5.40
CA THR A 83 -7.51 -15.90 6.03
C THR A 83 -7.25 -17.02 5.03
N GLU A 84 -7.49 -16.77 3.74
CA GLU A 84 -7.35 -17.76 2.67
C GLU A 84 -5.87 -17.97 2.31
N ALA A 85 -5.44 -19.22 2.13
CA ALA A 85 -4.03 -19.54 1.88
C ALA A 85 -3.47 -18.87 0.60
N VAL A 86 -4.29 -18.71 -0.44
CA VAL A 86 -3.91 -18.01 -1.68
C VAL A 86 -3.66 -16.52 -1.47
N CYS A 87 -4.17 -15.94 -0.38
CA CYS A 87 -4.07 -14.53 -0.03
C CYS A 87 -2.97 -14.24 1.01
N THR A 88 -2.10 -15.21 1.33
CA THR A 88 -1.09 -15.06 2.40
C THR A 88 -0.20 -13.84 2.20
N ASN A 89 0.26 -13.57 0.97
CA ASN A 89 1.11 -12.41 0.69
C ASN A 89 0.32 -11.10 0.76
N VAL A 90 -0.92 -11.09 0.26
CA VAL A 90 -1.84 -9.93 0.36
C VAL A 90 -2.04 -9.55 1.82
N GLN A 91 -2.33 -10.53 2.69
CA GLN A 91 -2.46 -10.31 4.12
C GLN A 91 -1.16 -9.79 4.73
N THR A 92 -0.03 -10.44 4.42
CA THR A 92 1.28 -10.08 4.97
C THR A 92 1.66 -8.64 4.64
N TYR A 93 1.52 -8.22 3.37
CA TYR A 93 1.82 -6.86 2.98
C TYR A 93 0.87 -5.84 3.61
N ALA A 94 -0.42 -6.15 3.71
CA ALA A 94 -1.37 -5.27 4.38
C ALA A 94 -1.04 -5.04 5.86
N LEU A 95 -0.66 -6.10 6.58
CA LEU A 95 -0.20 -5.98 7.96
C LEU A 95 1.08 -5.16 8.07
N ALA A 96 2.02 -5.33 7.14
CA ALA A 96 3.26 -4.55 7.09
C ALA A 96 3.01 -3.07 6.78
N VAL A 97 2.01 -2.73 5.95
CA VAL A 97 1.55 -1.34 5.78
C VAL A 97 1.07 -0.80 7.14
N LEU A 98 0.15 -1.52 7.80
CA LEU A 98 -0.41 -1.09 9.09
C LEU A 98 0.67 -0.90 10.16
N GLU A 99 1.68 -1.76 10.20
CA GLU A 99 2.83 -1.61 11.10
C GLU A 99 3.57 -0.29 10.85
N ASN A 100 3.92 0.01 9.59
CA ASN A 100 4.59 1.26 9.24
C ASN A 100 3.73 2.49 9.57
N LEU A 101 2.42 2.44 9.29
CA LEU A 101 1.51 3.54 9.62
C LEU A 101 1.40 3.76 11.13
N ALA A 102 1.36 2.69 11.93
CA ALA A 102 1.27 2.77 13.39
C ALA A 102 2.59 3.20 14.04
N ALA A 103 3.73 2.93 13.40
CA ALA A 103 5.04 3.36 13.88
C ALA A 103 5.17 4.89 13.90
N ASP A 104 4.54 5.59 12.96
CA ASP A 104 4.53 7.06 12.92
C ASP A 104 3.75 7.64 14.10
N SER A 105 4.43 8.48 14.89
CA SER A 105 3.83 9.17 16.03
C SER A 105 2.66 10.08 15.67
N ALA A 106 2.62 10.63 14.46
CA ALA A 106 1.53 11.49 13.98
C ALA A 106 0.21 10.74 13.81
N ASN A 107 0.26 9.40 13.69
CA ASN A 107 -0.92 8.55 13.57
C ASN A 107 -1.42 8.00 14.91
N ARG A 108 -0.70 8.25 16.01
CA ARG A 108 -1.11 7.82 17.35
C ARG A 108 -2.21 8.75 17.87
N PRO A 109 -3.25 8.23 18.53
CA PRO A 109 -4.24 9.07 19.20
C PRO A 109 -3.52 9.98 20.22
N SER A 110 -3.96 11.25 20.25
CA SER A 110 -3.47 12.26 21.21
C SER A 110 -4.05 12.07 22.61
#